data_AF-A0A3M2AE11-F1
#
_entry.id   AF-A0A3M2AE11-F1
#
_cell.length_a   1.000
_cell.length_b   1.000
_cell.length_c   1.000
_cell.angle_alpha   90.00
_cell.angle_beta   90.00
_cell.angle_gamma   90.00
#
_symmetry.space_group_name_H-M   'P 1'
#
loop_
_entity.id
_entity.type
_entity.pdbx_description
1 polymer ?
#
loop_
_entity_poly.entity_id
_entity_poly.type
_entity_poly.pdbx_seq_one_letter_code
_entity_poly.pdbx_strand_id
1 'polypeptide(L)'
;MSPRLIEAAPTGPAAQFVVHEEGLADTFFLSLLAPAENDEGLRHGDLLAVSARPDAEPGDLVVWWLGTAESQALARLGGDLRLHPVAGFPPPPDGDAPRSLPPGARARLRGVVVGRLRSAGAAGRRAG
;
A
#
# COMPACT_ATOMS: atom_id res chain seq x y z
N MET A 1 -5.33 -12.15 12.38
CA MET A 1 -3.95 -11.71 12.05
C MET A 1 -4.05 -10.28 11.54
N SER A 2 -3.22 -9.34 11.99
CA SER A 2 -3.33 -7.94 11.59
C SER A 2 -2.73 -7.70 10.20
N PRO A 3 -3.31 -6.81 9.38
CA PRO A 3 -2.81 -6.53 8.04
C PRO A 3 -1.46 -5.82 8.07
N ARG A 4 -0.63 -6.06 7.05
CA ARG A 4 0.73 -5.47 6.94
C ARG A 4 1.12 -5.21 5.49
N LEU A 5 1.96 -4.20 5.31
CA LEU A 5 2.66 -3.92 4.06
C LEU A 5 4.16 -4.16 4.27
N ILE A 6 4.79 -4.90 3.36
CA ILE A 6 6.23 -5.18 3.40
C ILE A 6 6.82 -4.82 2.05
N GLU A 7 7.95 -4.11 2.04
CA GLU A 7 8.69 -3.87 0.80
C GLU A 7 9.05 -5.18 0.12
N ALA A 8 8.82 -5.22 -1.17
CA ALA A 8 9.08 -6.39 -1.99
C ALA A 8 9.58 -5.95 -3.36
N ALA A 9 10.39 -6.78 -4.01
CA ALA A 9 10.68 -6.62 -5.42
C ALA A 9 9.76 -7.54 -6.22
N PRO A 10 9.21 -7.10 -7.37
CA PRO A 10 8.55 -8.00 -8.30
C PRO A 10 9.53 -9.09 -8.72
N THR A 11 9.06 -10.34 -8.81
CA THR A 11 9.87 -11.48 -9.24
C THR A 11 9.25 -12.14 -10.47
N GLY A 12 10.05 -12.99 -11.15
CA GLY A 12 9.62 -13.69 -12.36
C GLY A 12 9.27 -12.74 -13.51
N PRO A 13 8.23 -13.03 -14.32
CA PRO A 13 7.83 -12.17 -15.44
C PRO A 13 7.44 -10.76 -15.03
N ALA A 14 7.06 -10.53 -13.76
CA ALA A 14 6.71 -9.20 -13.29
C ALA A 14 7.93 -8.29 -13.06
N ALA A 15 9.14 -8.85 -12.97
CA ALA A 15 10.37 -8.08 -12.81
C ALA A 15 10.62 -7.10 -13.98
N GLN A 16 10.12 -7.42 -15.18
CA GLN A 16 10.23 -6.55 -16.36
C GLN A 16 9.44 -5.23 -16.23
N PHE A 17 8.47 -5.17 -15.30
CA PHE A 17 7.70 -3.95 -15.04
C PHE A 17 8.45 -2.96 -14.14
N VAL A 18 9.60 -3.34 -13.58
CA VAL A 18 10.51 -2.42 -12.90
C VAL A 18 11.28 -1.66 -13.97
N VAL A 19 10.64 -0.65 -14.54
CA VAL A 19 11.24 0.20 -15.57
C VAL A 19 12.07 1.27 -14.88
N HIS A 20 13.40 1.15 -14.95
CA HIS A 20 14.33 2.20 -14.56
C HIS A 20 14.53 3.19 -15.73
N GLU A 21 13.47 3.88 -16.14
CA GLU A 21 13.62 5.06 -17.00
C GLU A 21 13.84 6.28 -16.11
N GLU A 22 14.75 7.19 -16.50
CA GLU A 22 14.95 8.45 -15.81
C GLU A 22 13.61 9.22 -15.75
N GLY A 23 12.99 9.27 -14.57
CA GLY A 23 11.65 9.85 -14.34
C GLY A 23 10.58 8.87 -13.82
N LEU A 24 10.79 7.56 -13.95
CA LEU A 24 9.98 6.50 -13.31
C LEU A 24 10.58 5.98 -11.99
N ALA A 25 11.70 6.58 -11.56
CA ALA A 25 12.48 6.22 -10.37
C ALA A 25 11.72 6.31 -9.03
N ASP A 26 10.47 6.77 -9.04
CA ASP A 26 9.66 6.99 -7.84
C ASP A 26 8.66 5.85 -7.55
N THR A 27 8.66 4.76 -8.33
CA THR A 27 7.76 3.62 -8.07
C THR A 27 8.44 2.54 -7.24
N PHE A 28 7.81 2.12 -6.15
CA PHE A 28 8.24 1.00 -5.32
C PHE A 28 7.10 0.00 -5.11
N PHE A 29 7.40 -1.20 -4.62
CA PHE A 29 6.41 -2.26 -4.47
C PHE A 29 6.26 -2.71 -3.03
N LEU A 30 5.01 -2.94 -2.62
CA LEU A 30 4.64 -3.43 -1.30
C LEU A 30 3.82 -4.71 -1.42
N SER A 31 4.22 -5.77 -0.74
CA SER A 31 3.41 -6.97 -0.58
C SER A 31 2.39 -6.77 0.55
N LEU A 32 1.13 -7.07 0.25
CA LEU A 32 0.03 -7.00 1.18
C LEU A 32 -0.19 -8.34 1.88
N LEU A 33 -0.10 -8.34 3.20
CA LEU A 33 -0.29 -9.52 4.03
C LEU A 33 -1.51 -9.38 4.93
N ALA A 34 -2.30 -10.44 4.99
CA ALA A 34 -3.46 -10.60 5.87
C ALA A 34 -4.47 -9.42 5.85
N PRO A 35 -4.88 -8.91 4.68
CA PRO A 35 -5.95 -7.90 4.63
C PRO A 35 -7.26 -8.48 5.18
N ALA A 36 -8.03 -7.64 5.87
CA ALA A 36 -9.43 -7.95 6.17
C ALA A 36 -10.27 -7.94 4.87
N GLU A 37 -11.47 -8.53 4.89
CA GLU A 37 -12.42 -8.44 3.79
C GLU A 37 -12.71 -6.96 3.45
N ASN A 38 -12.76 -6.65 2.15
CA ASN A 38 -12.80 -5.29 1.65
C ASN A 38 -13.39 -5.25 0.24
N ASP A 39 -14.00 -4.11 -0.08
CA ASP A 39 -14.63 -3.88 -1.39
C ASP A 39 -13.61 -3.64 -2.52
N GLU A 40 -12.33 -3.43 -2.18
CA GLU A 40 -11.22 -3.25 -3.13
C GLU A 40 -10.76 -4.57 -3.79
N GLY A 41 -11.29 -5.69 -3.31
CA GLY A 41 -10.89 -7.03 -3.72
C GLY A 41 -9.40 -7.31 -3.44
N LEU A 42 -8.82 -6.62 -2.46
CA LEU A 42 -7.44 -6.82 -2.00
C LEU A 42 -7.32 -8.17 -1.30
N ARG A 43 -6.26 -8.91 -1.61
CA ARG A 43 -6.02 -10.27 -1.11
C ARG A 43 -4.62 -10.39 -0.56
N HIS A 44 -4.47 -11.37 0.33
CA HIS A 44 -3.16 -11.78 0.82
C HIS A 44 -2.25 -12.13 -0.37
N GLY A 45 -1.02 -11.59 -0.36
CA GLY A 45 -0.02 -11.81 -1.40
C GLY A 45 -0.14 -10.89 -2.60
N ASP A 46 -1.12 -9.97 -2.63
CA ASP A 46 -1.14 -8.91 -3.65
C ASP A 46 0.14 -8.08 -3.55
N LEU A 47 0.71 -7.75 -4.71
CA LEU A 47 1.85 -6.85 -4.82
C LEU A 47 1.37 -5.51 -5.36
N LEU A 48 1.48 -4.47 -4.57
CA LEU A 48 1.01 -3.12 -4.86
C LEU A 48 2.15 -2.31 -5.45
N ALA A 49 1.96 -1.74 -6.64
CA ALA A 49 2.84 -0.73 -7.20
C ALA A 49 2.45 0.64 -6.64
N VAL A 50 3.41 1.33 -6.01
CA VAL A 50 3.18 2.58 -5.31
C VAL A 50 4.07 3.66 -5.91
N SER A 51 3.46 4.73 -6.43
CA SER A 51 4.18 5.92 -6.87
C SER A 51 4.44 6.83 -5.67
N ALA A 52 5.70 7.20 -5.43
CA ALA A 52 6.09 8.12 -4.36
C ALA A 52 5.81 9.60 -4.69
N ARG A 53 5.19 9.89 -5.85
CA ARG A 53 4.84 11.25 -6.27
C ARG A 53 3.70 11.80 -5.42
N PRO A 54 3.68 13.12 -5.15
CA PRO A 54 2.65 13.77 -4.33
C PRO A 54 1.43 14.19 -5.17
N ASP A 55 0.82 13.26 -5.90
CA ASP A 55 -0.28 13.50 -6.85
C ASP A 55 -1.58 12.77 -6.47
N ALA A 56 -1.80 12.54 -5.17
CA ALA A 56 -3.01 11.87 -4.67
C ALA A 56 -4.29 12.69 -4.85
N GLU A 57 -5.32 12.09 -5.42
CA GLU A 57 -6.65 12.68 -5.62
C GLU A 57 -7.72 11.97 -4.77
N PRO A 58 -8.84 12.66 -4.45
CA PRO A 58 -9.99 12.01 -3.83
C PRO A 58 -10.44 10.77 -4.61
N GLY A 59 -10.58 9.66 -3.90
CA GLY A 59 -10.85 8.35 -4.48
C GLY A 59 -9.62 7.48 -4.64
N ASP A 60 -8.40 8.00 -4.50
CA ASP A 60 -7.18 7.20 -4.62
C ASP A 60 -6.94 6.29 -3.42
N LEU A 61 -6.39 5.11 -3.71
CA LEU A 61 -5.82 4.24 -2.69
C LEU A 61 -4.39 4.71 -2.44
N VAL A 62 -4.07 5.01 -1.19
CA VAL A 62 -2.77 5.56 -0.79
C VAL A 62 -2.12 4.70 0.28
N VAL A 63 -0.80 4.83 0.38
CA VAL A 63 -0.01 4.34 1.50
C VAL A 63 0.36 5.54 2.37
N TRP A 64 0.03 5.46 3.66
CA TRP A 64 0.50 6.42 4.65
C TRP A 64 1.35 5.72 5.70
N TRP A 65 2.18 6.49 6.41
CA TRP A 65 3.06 5.98 7.46
C TRP A 65 3.44 7.05 8.47
N LEU A 66 4.11 6.61 9.55
CA LEU A 66 4.68 7.45 10.60
C LEU A 66 6.22 7.53 10.50
N GLY A 67 6.77 7.17 9.34
CA GLY A 67 8.21 7.20 9.06
C GLY A 67 8.95 5.88 9.32
N THR A 68 8.24 4.80 9.67
CA THR A 68 8.83 3.45 9.79
C THR A 68 8.10 2.44 8.89
N ALA A 69 8.79 1.39 8.46
CA ALA A 69 8.21 0.36 7.59
C ALA A 69 7.01 -0.36 8.23
N GLU A 70 7.04 -0.55 9.55
CA GLU A 70 5.98 -1.22 10.32
C GLU A 70 4.73 -0.37 10.48
N SER A 71 4.87 0.95 10.34
CA SER A 71 3.77 1.91 10.49
C SER A 71 2.98 2.14 9.20
N GLN A 72 3.35 1.47 8.11
CA GLN A 72 2.71 1.64 6.82
C GLN A 72 1.29 1.03 6.81
N ALA A 73 0.36 1.77 6.24
CA ALA A 73 -1.04 1.37 6.16
C ALA A 73 -1.69 1.86 4.87
N LEU A 74 -2.68 1.10 4.40
CA LEU A 74 -3.53 1.50 3.28
C LEU A 74 -4.67 2.38 3.77
N ALA A 75 -4.98 3.40 2.99
CA ALA A 75 -6.16 4.22 3.18
C ALA A 75 -6.74 4.68 1.83
N ARG A 76 -8.01 5.07 1.83
CA ARG A 76 -8.67 5.76 0.72
C ARG A 76 -8.65 7.25 1.00
N LEU A 77 -8.22 8.07 0.05
CA LEU A 77 -8.34 9.53 0.18
C LEU A 77 -9.80 9.94 -0.08
N GLY A 78 -10.46 10.56 0.89
CA GLY A 78 -11.81 11.09 0.78
C GLY A 78 -11.85 12.44 0.05
N GLY A 79 -13.05 12.85 -0.38
CA GLY A 79 -13.30 14.19 -0.97
C GLY A 79 -13.08 15.34 0.00
N ASP A 80 -13.05 15.07 1.29
CA ASP A 80 -12.71 16.00 2.37
C ASP A 80 -11.21 15.98 2.73
N LEU A 81 -10.39 15.32 1.90
CA LEU A 81 -8.95 15.11 2.08
C LEU A 81 -8.59 14.33 3.35
N ARG A 82 -9.53 13.53 3.88
CA ARG A 82 -9.25 12.61 5.00
C ARG A 82 -8.89 11.22 4.49
N LEU A 83 -8.10 10.50 5.29
CA LEU A 83 -7.71 9.13 5.00
C LEU A 83 -8.66 8.16 5.70
N HIS A 84 -9.43 7.42 4.90
CA HIS A 84 -10.34 6.40 5.39
C HIS A 84 -9.64 5.03 5.44
N PRO A 85 -9.84 4.25 6.52
CA PRO A 85 -9.20 2.94 6.67
C PRO A 85 -9.63 1.97 5.56
N VAL A 86 -8.70 1.14 5.08
CA VAL A 86 -8.94 0.13 4.04
C VAL A 86 -8.40 -1.22 4.49
N ALA A 87 -9.09 -2.31 4.16
CA ALA A 87 -8.61 -3.69 4.36
C ALA A 87 -8.14 -4.02 5.79
N GLY A 88 -8.78 -3.39 6.79
CA GLY A 88 -8.47 -3.57 8.22
C GLY A 88 -7.25 -2.79 8.72
N PHE A 89 -6.62 -1.97 7.88
CA PHE A 89 -5.60 -1.03 8.34
C PHE A 89 -6.26 0.09 9.16
N PRO A 90 -5.61 0.55 10.24
CA PRO A 90 -6.12 1.67 11.02
C PRO A 90 -6.08 2.98 10.20
N PRO A 91 -6.91 3.99 10.55
CA PRO A 91 -6.72 5.33 10.06
C PRO A 91 -5.43 5.95 10.63
N PRO A 92 -4.87 7.01 10.00
CA PRO A 92 -3.84 7.81 10.65
C PRO A 92 -4.35 8.40 11.97
N PRO A 93 -3.49 8.55 12.98
CA PRO A 93 -3.89 9.19 14.22
C PRO A 93 -4.25 10.67 13.99
N ASP A 94 -5.34 11.11 14.60
CA ASP A 94 -5.82 12.50 14.50
C ASP A 94 -4.89 13.48 15.22
N GLY A 95 -4.30 14.43 14.49
CA GLY A 95 -3.79 15.73 14.97
C GLY A 95 -2.59 15.73 15.92
N ASP A 96 -2.59 14.85 16.91
CA ASP A 96 -1.55 14.62 17.90
C ASP A 96 -1.00 13.21 17.70
N ALA A 97 0.31 13.12 17.48
CA ALA A 97 1.01 11.84 17.46
C ALA A 97 0.67 11.05 18.74
N PRO A 98 0.27 9.76 18.66
CA PRO A 98 0.11 8.91 19.83
C PRO A 98 1.31 9.05 20.76
N ARG A 99 1.10 9.07 22.08
CA ARG A 99 2.20 9.24 23.07
C ARG A 99 3.32 8.20 22.96
N SER A 100 3.07 7.10 22.25
CA SER A 100 4.03 6.04 21.92
C SER A 100 4.93 6.37 20.72
N LEU A 101 4.68 7.45 19.99
CA LEU A 101 5.50 7.90 18.87
C LEU A 101 6.47 9.01 19.28
N PRO A 102 7.61 9.13 18.57
CA PRO A 102 8.55 10.22 18.78
C PRO A 102 7.86 11.60 18.69
N PRO A 103 8.30 12.60 19.49
CA PRO A 103 7.84 13.98 19.34
C PRO A 103 7.97 14.45 17.88
N GLY A 104 6.86 14.86 17.28
CA GLY A 104 6.82 15.33 15.88
C GLY A 104 6.54 14.26 14.81
N ALA A 105 6.27 13.01 15.20
CA ALA A 105 5.83 11.97 14.27
C ALA A 105 4.43 12.27 13.72
N ARG A 106 4.39 12.89 12.53
CA ARG A 106 3.15 13.17 11.81
C ARG A 106 2.91 12.10 10.76
N ALA A 107 1.64 11.70 10.57
CA ALA A 107 1.26 10.87 9.44
C ALA A 107 1.65 11.57 8.14
N ARG A 108 2.28 10.83 7.23
CA ARG A 108 2.69 11.31 5.91
C ARG A 108 2.18 10.36 4.85
N LEU A 109 1.82 10.91 3.69
CA LEU A 109 1.65 10.10 2.49
C LEU A 109 3.03 9.58 2.07
N ARG A 110 3.11 8.26 1.90
CA ARG A 110 4.28 7.58 1.33
C ARG A 110 4.15 7.46 -0.19
N GLY A 111 2.92 7.35 -0.69
CA GLY A 111 2.64 7.33 -2.12
C GLY A 111 1.23 6.86 -2.47
N VAL A 112 0.92 6.89 -3.77
CA VAL A 112 -0.36 6.47 -4.35
C VAL A 112 -0.21 5.06 -4.93
N VAL A 113 -1.18 4.18 -4.67
CA VAL A 113 -1.22 2.85 -5.29
C VAL A 113 -1.72 3.00 -6.72
N VAL A 114 -0.80 2.82 -7.68
CA VAL A 114 -1.07 3.00 -9.11
C VAL A 114 -1.29 1.67 -9.85
N GLY A 115 -1.04 0.55 -9.18
CA GLY A 115 -1.22 -0.76 -9.78
C GLY A 115 -1.23 -1.89 -8.76
N ARG A 116 -1.79 -3.03 -9.17
CA ARG A 116 -1.81 -4.27 -8.39
C ARG A 116 -1.44 -5.44 -9.28
N LEU A 117 -0.45 -6.20 -8.85
CA LEU A 117 -0.04 -7.46 -9.43
C LEU A 117 -0.49 -8.60 -8.54
N ARG A 118 -1.04 -9.64 -9.15
CA ARG A 118 -1.46 -10.86 -8.46
C ARG A 118 -1.02 -12.06 -9.28
N SER A 119 -0.30 -12.99 -8.65
CA SER A 119 0.02 -14.26 -9.29
C SER A 119 -1.26 -15.06 -9.52
N ALA A 120 -1.45 -15.58 -10.73
CA ALA A 120 -2.56 -16.49 -11.05
C ALA A 120 -2.46 -17.86 -10.32
N GLY A 121 -1.38 -18.10 -9.58
CA GLY A 121 -1.00 -19.39 -9.02
C GLY A 121 -1.76 -19.82 -7.76
N ALA A 122 -3.07 -20.02 -7.88
CA ALA A 122 -3.85 -20.98 -7.08
C ALA A 122 -5.19 -21.39 -7.73
N ALA A 123 -5.44 -21.05 -9.00
CA ALA A 123 -6.59 -21.54 -9.75
C ALA A 123 -6.08 -22.30 -10.98
N GLY A 124 -6.12 -23.64 -10.93
CA GLY A 124 -5.97 -24.45 -12.15
C GLY A 124 -4.80 -25.44 -12.24
N ARG A 125 -4.28 -25.99 -11.14
CA ARG A 125 -3.53 -27.27 -11.17
C ARG A 125 -4.35 -28.40 -10.55
N ARG A 126 -5.50 -28.71 -11.17
CA ARG A 126 -6.22 -29.98 -11.04
C ARG A 126 -6.92 -30.27 -12.37
N ALA A 127 -6.18 -30.85 -13.30
CA ALA A 127 -6.69 -31.70 -14.36
C ALA A 127 -5.52 -32.62 -14.74
N GLY A 128 -5.43 -33.73 -14.02
CA GLY A 128 -4.59 -34.88 -14.30
C GLY A 128 -5.43 -36.11 -13.99
#